data_AF-A0A1E3P119-F1
#
_entry.id   AF-A0A1E3P119-F1
#
_cell.length_a   1.000
_cell.length_b   1.000
_cell.length_c   1.000
_cell.angle_alpha   90.00
_cell.angle_beta   90.00
_cell.angle_gamma   90.00
#
_symmetry.space_group_name_H-M   'P 1'
#
loop_
_entity.id
_entity.type
_entity.pdbx_description
1 polymer ?
#
loop_
_entity_poly.entity_id
_entity_poly.type
_entity_poly.pdbx_seq_one_letter_code
_entity_poly.pdbx_strand_id
1 'polypeptide(L)'
;MIEQKLWLRPLVVAITAALSYTVYKDYTKWLSVMIPGGLPGNFFGYIISNMLTLALRKNRRSLKMVDYSTTNSLGFTEGFLKENEIPNYSGATPEVAKWTIPHRQTFPPKIQDSVKLTEEMLEDIRASSPKIILAPSKIESHLDGIFVDEITNADEVTHLHPKDGTLHVYICAFDADIVLKKGWGELHPVKAKYQPSKFESVLIFAPHSKEDLIIHKMFVEAAISANLKRKEVGRSLINIED
;
A
#
# COMPACT_ATOMS: atom_id res chain seq x y z
N MET A 1 -5.10 -54.59 -22.44
CA MET A 1 -4.31 -53.47 -21.89
C MET A 1 -5.13 -52.21 -21.51
N ILE A 2 -6.43 -52.12 -21.82
CA ILE A 2 -7.24 -50.91 -21.56
C ILE A 2 -7.97 -50.95 -20.19
N GLU A 3 -8.25 -52.13 -19.63
CA GLU A 3 -9.01 -52.27 -18.37
C GLU A 3 -8.21 -52.00 -17.09
N GLN A 4 -6.87 -52.03 -17.13
CA GLN A 4 -6.03 -51.91 -15.93
C GLN A 4 -5.95 -50.51 -15.29
N LYS A 5 -6.73 -49.54 -15.79
CA LYS A 5 -6.70 -48.14 -15.33
C LYS A 5 -8.06 -47.61 -14.85
N LEU A 6 -9.10 -48.45 -14.74
CA LEU A 6 -10.44 -48.02 -14.30
C LEU A 6 -10.45 -47.45 -12.87
N TRP A 7 -9.60 -47.97 -11.97
CA TRP A 7 -9.41 -47.46 -10.61
C TRP A 7 -8.73 -46.08 -10.55
N LEU A 8 -8.07 -45.62 -11.61
CA LEU A 8 -7.51 -44.27 -11.68
C LEU A 8 -8.60 -43.21 -11.85
N ARG A 9 -9.79 -43.57 -12.35
CA ARG A 9 -10.91 -42.63 -12.56
C ARG A 9 -11.42 -42.02 -11.25
N PRO A 10 -11.78 -42.80 -10.20
CA PRO A 10 -12.21 -42.21 -8.93
C PRO A 10 -11.09 -41.40 -8.27
N LEU A 11 -9.83 -41.80 -8.43
CA LEU A 11 -8.68 -41.04 -7.94
C LEU A 11 -8.55 -39.68 -8.64
N VAL A 12 -8.65 -39.64 -9.97
CA VAL A 12 -8.63 -38.39 -10.75
C VAL A 12 -9.80 -37.49 -10.36
N VAL A 13 -11.00 -38.04 -10.18
CA VAL A 13 -12.18 -37.28 -9.73
C VAL A 13 -11.96 -36.71 -8.33
N ALA A 14 -11.46 -37.51 -7.38
CA ALA A 14 -11.19 -37.06 -6.02
C ALA A 14 -10.13 -35.95 -5.98
N ILE A 15 -9.03 -36.11 -6.73
CA ILE A 15 -7.98 -35.08 -6.84
C ILE A 15 -8.53 -33.81 -7.49
N THR A 16 -9.29 -33.94 -8.57
CA THR A 16 -9.88 -32.79 -9.27
C THR A 16 -10.87 -32.04 -8.36
N ALA A 17 -11.71 -32.78 -7.62
CA ALA A 17 -12.64 -32.19 -6.66
C ALA A 17 -11.91 -31.49 -5.51
N ALA A 18 -10.87 -32.11 -4.94
CA ALA A 18 -10.05 -31.51 -3.89
C ALA A 18 -9.36 -30.23 -4.38
N LEU A 19 -8.73 -30.26 -5.56
CA LEU A 19 -8.10 -29.09 -6.17
C LEU A 19 -9.13 -27.99 -6.44
N SER A 20 -10.27 -28.33 -7.04
CA SER A 20 -11.35 -27.36 -7.31
C SER A 20 -11.85 -26.70 -6.03
N TYR A 21 -12.00 -27.47 -4.95
CA TYR A 21 -12.40 -26.95 -3.65
C TYR A 21 -11.35 -26.01 -3.04
N THR A 22 -10.05 -26.36 -3.15
CA THR A 22 -8.98 -25.47 -2.68
C THR A 22 -8.94 -24.15 -3.45
N VAL A 23 -9.09 -24.20 -4.78
CA VAL A 23 -9.15 -23.00 -5.64
C VAL A 23 -10.38 -22.16 -5.30
N TYR A 24 -11.54 -22.81 -5.11
CA TYR A 24 -12.77 -22.12 -4.70
C TYR A 24 -12.61 -21.39 -3.36
N LYS A 25 -12.01 -22.05 -2.35
CA LYS A 25 -11.74 -21.42 -1.05
C LYS A 25 -10.76 -20.27 -1.15
N ASP A 26 -9.73 -20.39 -1.97
CA ASP A 26 -8.75 -19.31 -2.13
C ASP A 26 -9.36 -18.13 -2.90
N TYR A 27 -10.12 -18.42 -3.96
CA TYR A 27 -10.85 -17.42 -4.74
C TYR A 27 -11.88 -16.66 -3.91
N THR A 28 -12.65 -17.35 -3.06
CA THR A 28 -13.62 -16.69 -2.17
C THR A 28 -12.94 -15.80 -1.13
N LYS A 29 -11.78 -16.21 -0.59
CA LYS A 29 -10.97 -15.35 0.27
C LYS A 29 -10.42 -14.14 -0.50
N TRP A 30 -9.91 -14.34 -1.71
CA TRP A 30 -9.43 -13.25 -2.57
C TRP A 30 -10.54 -12.24 -2.86
N LEU A 31 -11.74 -12.71 -3.24
CA LEU A 31 -12.91 -11.86 -3.44
C LEU A 31 -13.29 -11.10 -2.16
N SER A 32 -13.15 -11.71 -0.98
CA SER A 32 -13.49 -11.06 0.28
C SER A 32 -12.60 -9.87 0.62
N VAL A 33 -11.36 -9.83 0.11
CA VAL A 33 -10.44 -8.69 0.29
C VAL A 33 -10.38 -7.79 -0.95
N MET A 34 -11.03 -8.20 -2.04
CA MET A 34 -11.10 -7.43 -3.28
C MET A 34 -12.03 -6.22 -3.11
N ILE A 35 -11.61 -5.08 -3.66
CA ILE A 35 -12.37 -3.85 -3.78
C ILE A 35 -12.27 -3.39 -5.25
N PRO A 36 -13.25 -2.66 -5.81
CA PRO A 36 -13.13 -2.01 -7.12
C PRO A 36 -11.82 -1.20 -7.28
N GLY A 37 -11.44 -0.81 -8.49
CA GLY A 37 -10.26 0.06 -8.72
C GLY A 37 -8.91 -0.62 -8.93
N GLY A 38 -8.86 -1.96 -8.91
CA GLY A 38 -7.67 -2.74 -9.28
C GLY A 38 -7.96 -3.73 -10.41
N LEU A 39 -7.64 -5.01 -10.17
CA LEU A 39 -7.98 -6.10 -11.08
C LEU A 39 -9.52 -6.30 -11.16
N PRO A 40 -10.06 -6.85 -12.26
CA PRO A 40 -11.49 -7.18 -12.31
C PRO A 40 -11.88 -8.13 -11.17
N GLY A 41 -12.96 -7.82 -10.44
CA GLY A 41 -13.47 -8.61 -9.31
C GLY A 41 -14.12 -9.95 -9.71
N ASN A 42 -13.44 -10.73 -10.54
CA ASN A 42 -13.90 -12.00 -11.09
C ASN A 42 -12.73 -13.01 -11.15
N PHE A 43 -13.01 -14.21 -11.64
CA PHE A 43 -12.02 -15.29 -11.69
C PHE A 43 -10.79 -14.96 -12.56
N PHE A 44 -10.96 -14.14 -13.60
CA PHE A 44 -9.86 -13.70 -14.44
C PHE A 44 -8.90 -12.77 -13.68
N GLY A 45 -9.42 -11.81 -12.91
CA GLY A 45 -8.60 -10.98 -12.02
C GLY A 45 -7.88 -11.79 -10.95
N TYR A 46 -8.52 -12.84 -10.41
CA TYR A 46 -7.87 -13.77 -9.49
C TYR A 46 -6.68 -14.50 -10.14
N ILE A 47 -6.79 -14.96 -11.39
CA ILE A 47 -5.66 -15.59 -12.09
C ILE A 47 -4.50 -14.59 -12.25
N ILE A 48 -4.77 -13.37 -12.72
CA ILE A 48 -3.74 -12.33 -12.86
C ILE A 48 -3.08 -12.04 -11.52
N SER A 49 -3.87 -11.90 -10.45
CA SER A 49 -3.37 -11.67 -9.10
C SER A 49 -2.39 -12.75 -8.65
N ASN A 50 -2.73 -14.03 -8.89
CA ASN A 50 -1.83 -15.14 -8.56
C ASN A 50 -0.55 -15.12 -9.41
N MET A 51 -0.64 -14.82 -10.71
CA MET A 51 0.55 -14.68 -11.57
C MET A 51 1.47 -13.56 -11.07
N LEU A 52 0.91 -12.38 -10.72
CA LEU A 52 1.66 -11.27 -10.13
C LEU A 52 2.27 -11.64 -8.77
N THR A 53 1.54 -12.38 -7.96
CA THR A 53 2.02 -12.86 -6.65
C THR A 53 3.21 -13.79 -6.79
N LEU A 54 3.20 -14.67 -7.79
CA LEU A 54 4.34 -15.54 -8.08
C LEU A 54 5.54 -14.76 -8.63
N ALA A 55 5.30 -13.86 -9.59
CA ALA A 55 6.36 -13.09 -10.24
C ALA A 55 7.03 -12.05 -9.32
N LEU A 56 6.27 -11.46 -8.40
CA LEU A 56 6.71 -10.38 -7.52
C LEU A 56 6.87 -10.82 -6.06
N ARG A 57 6.97 -12.12 -5.82
CA ARG A 57 7.12 -12.67 -4.47
C ARG A 57 8.41 -12.17 -3.82
N LYS A 58 8.26 -11.25 -2.87
CA LYS A 58 9.36 -10.66 -2.11
C LYS A 58 8.97 -10.54 -0.64
N ASN A 59 9.96 -10.47 0.24
CA ASN A 59 9.71 -10.08 1.63
C ASN A 59 9.41 -8.58 1.67
N ARG A 60 8.12 -8.24 1.82
CA ARG A 60 7.60 -6.87 1.82
C ARG A 60 8.07 -6.02 3.01
N ARG A 61 8.60 -6.66 4.06
CA ARG A 61 9.12 -6.02 5.28
C ARG A 61 10.65 -5.99 5.32
N SER A 62 11.31 -6.42 4.24
CA SER A 62 12.77 -6.43 4.18
C SER A 62 13.31 -5.05 3.81
N LEU A 63 14.10 -4.46 4.71
CA LEU A 63 14.80 -3.18 4.47
C LEU A 63 15.68 -3.20 3.21
N LYS A 64 16.20 -4.37 2.80
CA LYS A 64 16.96 -4.53 1.55
C LYS A 64 16.16 -4.18 0.28
N MET A 65 14.84 -4.09 0.36
CA MET A 65 13.97 -3.76 -0.77
C MET A 65 13.68 -2.27 -0.91
N VAL A 66 14.09 -1.46 0.07
CA VAL A 66 14.00 0.00 0.00
C VAL A 66 15.02 0.51 -1.04
N ASP A 67 14.54 1.34 -1.97
CA ASP A 67 15.31 1.87 -3.07
C ASP A 67 15.65 3.34 -2.86
N TYR A 68 16.86 3.56 -2.41
CA TYR A 68 17.40 4.90 -2.19
C TYR A 68 17.74 5.64 -3.48
N SER A 69 17.82 4.96 -4.64
CA SER A 69 18.27 5.58 -5.89
C SER A 69 17.38 6.75 -6.32
N THR A 70 16.07 6.60 -6.20
CA THR A 70 15.12 7.66 -6.54
C THR A 70 15.28 8.83 -5.58
N THR A 71 15.35 8.55 -4.29
CA THR A 71 15.46 9.56 -3.24
C THR A 71 16.76 10.37 -3.37
N ASN A 72 17.88 9.70 -3.63
CA ASN A 72 19.17 10.32 -3.89
C ASN A 72 19.16 11.16 -5.17
N SER A 73 18.48 10.69 -6.23
CA SER A 73 18.35 11.45 -7.50
C SER A 73 17.57 12.76 -7.34
N LEU A 74 16.74 12.86 -6.29
CA LEU A 74 15.99 14.06 -5.92
C LEU A 74 16.77 14.97 -4.95
N GLY A 75 18.02 14.63 -4.64
CA GLY A 75 18.89 15.41 -3.75
C GLY A 75 18.59 15.23 -2.26
N PHE A 76 17.81 14.22 -1.88
CA PHE A 76 17.55 13.96 -0.46
C PHE A 76 18.74 13.18 0.12
N THR A 77 19.29 13.69 1.21
CA THR A 77 20.39 13.05 1.98
C THR A 77 19.89 12.39 3.26
N GLU A 78 18.66 12.73 3.68
CA GLU A 78 17.99 12.23 4.87
C GLU A 78 16.47 12.21 4.67
N GLY A 79 15.75 11.61 5.61
CA GLY A 79 14.29 11.56 5.64
C GLY A 79 13.67 12.78 6.33
N PHE A 80 12.35 12.83 6.35
CA PHE A 80 11.57 13.86 7.04
C PHE A 80 11.05 13.37 8.40
N LEU A 81 11.12 12.06 8.67
CA LEU A 81 10.87 11.46 9.98
C LEU A 81 12.16 11.39 10.80
N LYS A 82 12.04 11.63 12.10
CA LYS A 82 13.11 11.37 13.06
C LYS A 82 12.89 10.02 13.74
N GLU A 83 13.84 9.12 13.60
CA GLU A 83 13.71 7.74 14.11
C GLU A 83 13.50 7.66 15.63
N ASN A 84 13.99 8.63 16.40
CA ASN A 84 13.82 8.70 17.85
C ASN A 84 12.41 9.15 18.28
N GLU A 85 11.65 9.80 17.39
CA GLU A 85 10.27 10.22 17.65
C GLU A 85 9.26 9.12 17.27
N ILE A 86 9.68 8.10 16.51
CA ILE A 86 8.83 6.98 16.10
C ILE A 86 9.03 5.78 17.05
N PRO A 87 8.04 5.42 17.88
CA PRO A 87 8.12 4.24 18.72
C PRO A 87 8.01 2.96 17.87
N ASN A 88 8.43 1.84 18.43
CA ASN A 88 8.14 0.54 17.82
C ASN A 88 6.64 0.27 17.88
N TYR A 89 6.09 -0.34 16.84
CA TYR A 89 4.71 -0.77 16.80
C TYR A 89 4.41 -1.71 17.98
N SER A 90 3.39 -1.35 18.77
CA SER A 90 3.04 -2.06 20.01
C SER A 90 1.90 -3.06 19.85
N GLY A 91 1.21 -3.05 18.71
CA GLY A 91 0.12 -3.96 18.41
C GLY A 91 0.58 -5.37 18.00
N ALA A 92 -0.39 -6.28 17.86
CA ALA A 92 -0.12 -7.60 17.27
C ALA A 92 0.33 -7.44 15.83
N THR A 93 1.39 -8.15 15.42
CA THR A 93 1.95 -8.04 14.07
C THR A 93 0.86 -8.24 13.01
N PRO A 94 0.56 -7.22 12.19
CA PRO A 94 -0.52 -7.33 11.23
C PRO A 94 -0.21 -8.35 10.15
N GLU A 95 -1.21 -9.15 9.79
CA GLU A 95 -1.19 -10.02 8.63
C GLU A 95 -1.77 -9.29 7.44
N VAL A 96 -1.06 -9.39 6.32
CA VAL A 96 -1.48 -8.80 5.05
C VAL A 96 -1.78 -9.92 4.08
N ALA A 97 -2.80 -9.71 3.25
CA ALA A 97 -3.20 -10.64 2.22
C ALA A 97 -1.99 -11.09 1.39
N LYS A 98 -1.88 -12.40 1.19
CA LYS A 98 -0.74 -13.02 0.49
C LYS A 98 -0.61 -12.56 -0.97
N TRP A 99 -1.71 -12.10 -1.58
CA TRP A 99 -1.75 -11.67 -2.96
C TRP A 99 -1.06 -10.31 -3.11
N THR A 100 -0.45 -10.08 -4.27
CA THR A 100 0.15 -8.77 -4.59
C THR A 100 -0.92 -7.70 -4.79
N ILE A 101 -2.04 -8.05 -5.44
CA ILE A 101 -3.22 -7.20 -5.59
C ILE A 101 -4.44 -8.08 -5.31
N PRO A 102 -5.33 -7.73 -4.36
CA PRO A 102 -5.31 -6.52 -3.54
C PRO A 102 -4.27 -6.59 -2.40
N HIS A 103 -3.65 -5.46 -2.05
CA HIS A 103 -2.72 -5.33 -0.93
C HIS A 103 -3.49 -4.77 0.27
N ARG A 104 -3.94 -5.66 1.18
CA ARG A 104 -4.91 -5.35 2.24
C ARG A 104 -4.56 -6.06 3.53
N GLN A 105 -4.75 -5.40 4.67
CA GLN A 105 -4.62 -6.02 5.98
C GLN A 105 -5.79 -6.98 6.23
N THR A 106 -5.47 -8.21 6.64
CA THR A 106 -6.47 -9.24 6.94
C THR A 106 -6.63 -9.47 8.43
N PHE A 107 -5.62 -9.13 9.24
CA PHE A 107 -5.61 -9.28 10.69
C PHE A 107 -4.57 -8.34 11.31
N PRO A 108 -4.72 -7.87 12.57
CA PRO A 108 -5.96 -7.87 13.35
C PRO A 108 -7.04 -7.03 12.65
N PRO A 109 -8.34 -7.25 12.97
CA PRO A 109 -9.38 -6.36 12.49
C PRO A 109 -9.11 -4.94 12.99
N LYS A 110 -9.49 -3.96 12.18
CA LYS A 110 -9.44 -2.56 12.57
C LYS A 110 -10.26 -2.31 13.84
N ILE A 111 -9.80 -1.40 14.67
CA ILE A 111 -10.56 -0.98 15.85
C ILE A 111 -11.82 -0.20 15.44
N GLN A 112 -12.78 -0.12 16.37
CA GLN A 112 -13.98 0.67 16.16
C GLN A 112 -13.63 2.13 15.84
N ASP A 113 -14.35 2.72 14.89
CA ASP A 113 -14.20 4.10 14.42
C ASP A 113 -12.82 4.47 13.80
N SER A 114 -11.90 3.52 13.62
CA SER A 114 -10.57 3.81 13.07
C SER A 114 -10.59 4.54 11.73
N VAL A 115 -11.47 4.12 10.83
CA VAL A 115 -11.64 4.73 9.49
C VAL A 115 -12.09 6.18 9.65
N LYS A 116 -13.14 6.41 10.44
CA LYS A 116 -13.67 7.75 10.68
C LYS A 116 -12.62 8.68 11.31
N LEU A 117 -11.91 8.20 12.33
CA LEU A 117 -10.84 8.98 12.97
C LEU A 117 -9.67 9.24 12.02
N THR A 118 -9.38 8.31 11.11
CA THR A 118 -8.35 8.51 10.08
C THR A 118 -8.83 9.51 9.03
N GLU A 119 -10.10 9.47 8.63
CA GLU A 119 -10.70 10.48 7.74
C GLU A 119 -10.64 11.88 8.36
N GLU A 120 -10.99 12.02 9.65
CA GLU A 120 -10.87 13.27 10.41
C GLU A 120 -9.42 13.77 10.45
N MET A 121 -8.46 12.87 10.75
CA MET A 121 -7.03 13.19 10.72
C MET A 121 -6.56 13.68 9.33
N LEU A 122 -7.01 13.02 8.26
CA LEU A 122 -6.68 13.39 6.88
C LEU A 122 -7.29 14.75 6.50
N GLU A 123 -8.51 15.03 6.96
CA GLU A 123 -9.18 16.31 6.76
C GLU A 123 -8.49 17.44 7.52
N ASP A 124 -8.03 17.20 8.76
CA ASP A 124 -7.23 18.16 9.52
C ASP A 124 -5.92 18.50 8.80
N ILE A 125 -5.24 17.49 8.23
CA ILE A 125 -4.03 17.68 7.43
C ILE A 125 -4.36 18.53 6.19
N ARG A 126 -5.45 18.22 5.48
CA ARG A 126 -5.89 19.00 4.32
C ARG A 126 -6.16 20.46 4.70
N ALA A 127 -6.87 20.69 5.80
CA ALA A 127 -7.22 22.03 6.27
C ALA A 127 -5.99 22.86 6.71
N SER A 128 -4.86 22.21 7.02
CA SER A 128 -3.64 22.88 7.47
C SER A 128 -2.96 23.73 6.39
N SER A 129 -3.22 23.48 5.11
CA SER A 129 -2.58 24.21 4.01
C SER A 129 -3.44 24.15 2.73
N PRO A 130 -3.65 25.27 2.02
CA PRO A 130 -4.37 25.27 0.75
C PRO A 130 -3.65 24.44 -0.32
N LYS A 131 -2.35 24.18 -0.19
CA LYS A 131 -1.60 23.34 -1.14
C LYS A 131 -2.00 21.86 -1.08
N ILE A 132 -2.78 21.45 -0.09
CA ILE A 132 -3.20 20.08 0.14
C ILE A 132 -4.66 19.96 -0.27
N ILE A 133 -4.96 19.03 -1.17
CA ILE A 133 -6.31 18.81 -1.68
C ILE A 133 -6.75 17.36 -1.54
N LEU A 134 -8.06 17.16 -1.56
CA LEU A 134 -8.69 15.86 -1.75
C LEU A 134 -9.20 15.74 -3.19
N ALA A 135 -8.90 14.62 -3.82
CA ALA A 135 -9.40 14.27 -5.14
C ALA A 135 -9.47 12.74 -5.28
N PRO A 136 -10.17 12.20 -6.28
CA PRO A 136 -10.14 10.76 -6.54
C PRO A 136 -8.70 10.25 -6.73
N SER A 137 -8.36 9.15 -6.05
CA SER A 137 -7.04 8.51 -6.13
C SER A 137 -6.71 8.13 -7.58
N LYS A 138 -5.45 8.33 -7.97
CA LYS A 138 -4.95 7.93 -9.29
C LYS A 138 -4.67 6.44 -9.38
N ILE A 139 -4.48 5.77 -8.24
CA ILE A 139 -4.23 4.32 -8.19
C ILE A 139 -5.55 3.57 -7.99
N GLU A 140 -6.39 4.05 -7.09
CA GLU A 140 -7.67 3.42 -6.73
C GLU A 140 -8.81 4.42 -6.88
N SER A 141 -9.20 4.77 -8.12
CA SER A 141 -10.11 5.89 -8.46
C SER A 141 -11.51 5.89 -7.86
N HIS A 142 -11.87 4.87 -7.09
CA HIS A 142 -13.10 4.78 -6.31
C HIS A 142 -12.92 5.27 -4.87
N LEU A 143 -11.71 5.65 -4.48
CA LEU A 143 -11.34 6.23 -3.20
C LEU A 143 -10.88 7.67 -3.39
N ASP A 144 -10.97 8.45 -2.32
CA ASP A 144 -10.31 9.75 -2.25
C ASP A 144 -8.86 9.61 -1.79
N GLY A 145 -7.99 10.43 -2.37
CA GLY A 145 -6.60 10.57 -2.00
C GLY A 145 -6.26 12.01 -1.64
N ILE A 146 -5.23 12.17 -0.81
CA ILE A 146 -4.60 13.47 -0.52
C ILE A 146 -3.53 13.75 -1.58
N PHE A 147 -3.50 14.98 -2.09
CA PHE A 147 -2.51 15.45 -3.04
C PHE A 147 -1.88 16.77 -2.59
N VAL A 148 -0.67 17.05 -3.09
CA VAL A 148 0.12 18.28 -2.82
C VAL A 148 0.19 19.20 -4.05
N ASP A 149 -0.71 19.01 -5.03
CA ASP A 149 -0.81 19.86 -6.23
C ASP A 149 -2.26 20.15 -6.58
N GLU A 150 -2.67 21.42 -6.53
CA GLU A 150 -4.01 21.84 -6.95
C GLU A 150 -4.21 21.78 -8.47
N ILE A 151 -3.14 21.89 -9.27
CA ILE A 151 -3.26 22.12 -10.72
C ILE A 151 -3.29 20.80 -11.48
N THR A 152 -2.48 19.82 -11.06
CA THR A 152 -2.26 18.59 -11.83
C THR A 152 -2.78 17.32 -11.16
N ASN A 153 -3.11 17.40 -9.86
CA ASN A 153 -3.32 16.25 -8.97
C ASN A 153 -2.23 15.19 -9.17
N ALA A 154 -1.02 15.58 -9.57
CA ALA A 154 0.01 14.64 -10.03
C ALA A 154 0.59 13.81 -8.90
N ASP A 155 0.55 14.35 -7.68
CA ASP A 155 1.33 13.85 -6.55
C ASP A 155 0.39 13.41 -5.43
N GLU A 156 -0.26 12.28 -5.64
CA GLU A 156 -0.95 11.59 -4.56
C GLU A 156 0.07 11.25 -3.48
N VAL A 157 -0.29 11.56 -2.24
CA VAL A 157 0.51 11.27 -1.05
C VAL A 157 -0.04 10.05 -0.33
N THR A 158 -1.36 9.97 -0.18
CA THR A 158 -1.98 8.85 0.52
C THR A 158 -3.44 8.68 0.13
N HIS A 159 -3.97 7.48 0.32
CA HIS A 159 -5.40 7.19 0.36
C HIS A 159 -5.72 6.15 1.43
N LEU A 160 -6.94 6.22 1.96
CA LEU A 160 -7.45 5.33 3.01
C LEU A 160 -8.27 4.19 2.41
N HIS A 161 -8.01 2.97 2.87
CA HIS A 161 -8.84 1.82 2.55
C HIS A 161 -10.01 1.73 3.55
N PRO A 162 -11.26 1.97 3.12
CA PRO A 162 -12.40 2.06 4.05
C PRO A 162 -12.76 0.71 4.69
N LYS A 163 -12.33 -0.41 4.10
CA LYS A 163 -12.68 -1.74 4.57
C LYS A 163 -11.83 -2.20 5.75
N ASP A 164 -10.52 -2.15 5.60
CA ASP A 164 -9.52 -2.60 6.59
C ASP A 164 -8.85 -1.45 7.34
N GLY A 165 -9.00 -0.20 6.90
CA GLY A 165 -8.50 0.98 7.63
C GLY A 165 -7.01 1.24 7.46
N THR A 166 -6.36 0.58 6.51
CA THR A 166 -4.96 0.81 6.15
C THR A 166 -4.80 2.03 5.26
N LEU A 167 -3.62 2.63 5.27
CA LEU A 167 -3.25 3.71 4.35
C LEU A 167 -2.22 3.19 3.35
N HIS A 168 -2.39 3.48 2.06
CA HIS A 168 -1.23 3.56 1.19
C HIS A 168 -0.62 4.95 1.33
N VAL A 169 0.67 5.02 1.65
CA VAL A 169 1.43 6.27 1.75
C VAL A 169 2.63 6.19 0.81
N TYR A 170 2.82 7.22 0.00
CA TYR A 170 3.93 7.35 -0.92
C TYR A 170 5.02 8.22 -0.30
N ILE A 171 6.06 7.59 0.24
CA ILE A 171 7.04 8.22 1.13
C ILE A 171 8.48 8.00 0.65
N CYS A 172 9.40 8.91 0.98
CA CYS A 172 10.79 8.78 0.54
C CYS A 172 11.46 7.53 1.15
N ALA A 173 12.57 7.09 0.56
CA ALA A 173 13.23 5.84 0.95
C ALA A 173 13.70 5.84 2.42
N PHE A 174 14.25 6.97 2.90
CA PHE A 174 14.73 7.10 4.29
C PHE A 174 13.60 6.95 5.32
N ASP A 175 12.43 7.53 5.03
CA ASP A 175 11.29 7.44 5.93
C ASP A 175 10.60 6.07 5.84
N ALA A 176 10.54 5.46 4.65
CA ALA A 176 10.07 4.10 4.48
C ALA A 176 10.90 3.11 5.30
N ASP A 177 12.23 3.28 5.32
CA ASP A 177 13.14 2.47 6.14
C ASP A 177 12.80 2.56 7.64
N ILE A 178 12.48 3.76 8.15
CA ILE A 178 12.02 3.94 9.54
C ILE A 178 10.69 3.22 9.77
N VAL A 179 9.70 3.40 8.88
CA VAL A 179 8.38 2.75 8.99
C VAL A 179 8.52 1.23 9.07
N LEU A 180 9.34 0.64 8.19
CA LEU A 180 9.59 -0.80 8.16
C LEU A 180 10.35 -1.28 9.40
N LYS A 181 11.44 -0.59 9.79
CA LYS A 181 12.24 -0.91 10.99
C LYS A 181 11.40 -0.93 12.26
N LYS A 182 10.49 0.03 12.39
CA LYS A 182 9.62 0.21 13.55
C LYS A 182 8.37 -0.67 13.50
N GLY A 183 8.13 -1.38 12.41
CA GLY A 183 7.05 -2.36 12.28
C GLY A 183 5.66 -1.79 11.95
N TRP A 184 5.59 -0.56 11.44
CA TRP A 184 4.32 0.14 11.18
C TRP A 184 3.69 -0.16 9.83
N GLY A 185 4.42 -0.83 8.93
CA GLY A 185 3.92 -1.11 7.60
C GLY A 185 4.79 -2.06 6.79
N GLU A 186 4.39 -2.28 5.55
CA GLU A 186 5.16 -3.07 4.58
C GLU A 186 5.12 -2.46 3.19
N LEU A 187 6.17 -2.69 2.39
CA LEU A 187 6.26 -2.19 1.03
C LEU A 187 5.22 -2.86 0.12
N HIS A 188 4.61 -2.07 -0.76
CA HIS A 188 3.81 -2.60 -1.85
C HIS A 188 4.73 -3.33 -2.86
N PRO A 189 4.45 -4.58 -3.27
CA PRO A 189 5.35 -5.36 -4.14
C PRO A 189 5.51 -4.79 -5.55
N VAL A 190 4.53 -4.01 -6.00
CA VAL A 190 4.55 -3.31 -7.29
C VAL A 190 4.96 -1.87 -7.03
N LYS A 191 6.14 -1.48 -7.50
CA LYS A 191 6.44 -0.07 -7.76
C LYS A 191 5.72 0.29 -9.04
N ALA A 192 4.58 0.96 -8.94
CA ALA A 192 3.81 1.26 -10.13
C ALA A 192 4.68 2.12 -11.07
N LYS A 193 4.78 1.75 -12.34
CA LYS A 193 5.38 2.61 -13.39
C LYS A 193 4.70 3.98 -13.47
N TYR A 194 3.49 4.07 -12.92
CA TYR A 194 2.64 5.25 -12.83
C TYR A 194 2.45 5.73 -11.39
N GLN A 195 3.31 5.33 -10.44
CA GLN A 195 3.21 5.84 -9.08
C GLN A 195 3.44 7.36 -9.12
N PRO A 196 2.48 8.17 -8.62
CA PRO A 196 2.47 9.62 -8.67
C PRO A 196 3.83 10.32 -8.40
N SER A 197 4.58 9.84 -7.41
CA SER A 197 5.74 10.55 -6.85
C SER A 197 7.11 9.84 -6.99
N LYS A 198 7.20 8.69 -7.69
CA LYS A 198 8.37 7.77 -7.74
C LYS A 198 8.90 7.28 -6.38
N PHE A 199 8.30 7.70 -5.27
CA PHE A 199 8.62 7.32 -3.90
C PHE A 199 8.35 5.84 -3.61
N GLU A 200 8.67 5.38 -2.39
CA GLU A 200 8.24 4.06 -1.96
C GLU A 200 6.73 4.07 -1.71
N SER A 201 6.04 3.01 -2.11
CA SER A 201 4.64 2.78 -1.73
C SER A 201 4.61 1.86 -0.52
N VAL A 202 4.15 2.38 0.62
CA VAL A 202 4.06 1.63 1.87
C VAL A 202 2.60 1.46 2.25
N LEU A 203 2.21 0.24 2.58
CA LEU A 203 0.95 -0.03 3.27
C LEU A 203 1.20 0.18 4.76
N ILE A 204 0.68 1.27 5.31
CA ILE A 204 0.64 1.53 6.75
C ILE A 204 -0.52 0.74 7.33
N PHE A 205 -0.25 0.00 8.40
CA PHE A 205 -1.27 -0.83 9.06
C PHE A 205 -2.37 0.02 9.67
N ALA A 206 -3.55 -0.58 9.82
CA ALA A 206 -4.67 0.11 10.46
C ALA A 206 -4.32 0.41 11.93
N PRO A 207 -4.75 1.57 12.47
CA PRO A 207 -4.41 1.92 13.85
C PRO A 207 -5.05 0.89 14.81
N HIS A 208 -4.27 0.41 15.78
CA HIS A 208 -4.73 -0.47 16.87
C HIS A 208 -5.13 0.33 18.12
N SER A 209 -4.77 1.61 18.18
CA SER A 209 -5.10 2.54 19.25
C SER A 209 -5.34 3.95 18.69
N LYS A 210 -5.86 4.87 19.52
CA LYS A 210 -6.04 6.27 19.09
C LYS A 210 -4.69 6.99 19.00
N GLU A 211 -3.73 6.57 19.81
CA GLU A 211 -2.38 7.11 19.87
C GLU A 211 -1.62 6.84 18.55
N ASP A 212 -1.93 5.74 17.86
CA ASP A 212 -1.34 5.43 16.55
C ASP A 212 -1.67 6.48 15.49
N LEU A 213 -2.81 7.17 15.62
CA LEU A 213 -3.19 8.24 14.68
C LEU A 213 -2.17 9.39 14.71
N ILE A 214 -1.52 9.63 15.85
CA ILE A 214 -0.44 10.62 15.95
C ILE A 214 0.73 10.20 15.05
N ILE A 215 1.08 8.91 15.07
CA ILE A 215 2.17 8.36 14.27
C ILE A 215 1.79 8.31 12.78
N HIS A 216 0.55 7.93 12.46
CA HIS A 216 0.04 7.96 11.09
C HIS A 216 0.07 9.38 10.50
N LYS A 217 -0.34 10.38 11.30
CA LYS A 217 -0.25 11.80 10.93
C LYS A 217 1.20 12.18 10.59
N MET A 218 2.17 11.81 11.42
CA MET A 218 3.59 12.07 11.15
C MET A 218 4.06 11.44 9.82
N PHE A 219 3.63 10.21 9.49
CA PHE A 219 3.99 9.57 8.22
C PHE A 219 3.42 10.32 7.01
N VAL A 220 2.15 10.76 7.10
CA VAL A 220 1.51 11.53 6.02
C VAL A 220 2.17 12.92 5.88
N GLU A 221 2.45 13.61 6.98
CA GLU A 221 3.11 14.93 6.97
C GLU A 221 4.55 14.85 6.43
N ALA A 222 5.29 13.79 6.75
CA ALA A 222 6.61 13.52 6.18
C ALA A 222 6.53 13.32 4.65
N ALA A 223 5.54 12.54 4.19
CA ALA A 223 5.31 12.32 2.77
C ALA A 223 4.90 13.60 2.02
N ILE A 224 4.11 14.48 2.66
CA ILE A 224 3.77 15.82 2.13
C ILE A 224 5.03 16.68 2.03
N SER A 225 5.84 16.73 3.10
CA SER A 225 7.07 17.53 3.17
C SER A 225 8.07 17.11 2.10
N ALA A 226 8.23 15.79 1.91
CA ALA A 226 9.04 15.23 0.83
C ALA A 226 8.54 15.66 -0.56
N ASN A 227 7.23 15.63 -0.79
CA ASN A 227 6.66 16.07 -2.06
C ASN A 227 6.84 17.57 -2.31
N LEU A 228 6.65 18.41 -1.29
CA LEU A 228 6.91 19.86 -1.38
C LEU A 228 8.39 20.13 -1.71
N LYS A 229 9.32 19.48 -1.00
CA LYS A 229 10.75 19.66 -1.23
C LYS A 229 11.16 19.23 -2.62
N ARG A 230 10.66 18.08 -3.10
CA ARG A 230 10.89 17.59 -4.46
C ARG A 230 10.50 18.62 -5.53
N LYS A 231 9.38 19.32 -5.34
CA LYS A 231 8.91 20.36 -6.26
C LYS A 231 9.79 21.60 -6.24
N GLU A 232 10.26 22.02 -5.07
CA GLU A 232 11.21 23.13 -4.94
C GLU A 232 12.50 22.84 -5.73
N VAL A 233 13.05 21.63 -5.57
CA VAL A 233 14.23 21.18 -6.32
C VAL A 233 13.95 21.16 -7.81
N GLY A 234 12.82 20.56 -8.24
CA GLY A 234 12.43 20.52 -9.65
C GLY A 234 12.29 21.90 -10.30
N ARG A 235 11.71 22.88 -9.59
CA ARG A 235 11.61 24.28 -10.07
C ARG A 235 12.98 24.96 -10.15
N SER A 236 13.87 24.69 -9.19
CA SER A 236 15.21 25.29 -9.18
C SER A 236 16.07 24.84 -10.37
N LEU A 237 15.89 23.61 -10.85
CA LEU A 237 16.60 23.08 -12.03
C LEU A 237 16.12 23.72 -13.33
N ILE A 238 14.81 23.99 -13.45
CA ILE A 238 14.23 24.64 -14.65
C ILE A 238 14.72 26.08 -14.78
N ASN A 239 14.84 26.81 -13.67
CA ASN A 239 15.28 28.21 -13.67
C ASN A 239 16.80 28.42 -13.86
N ILE A 240 17.60 27.34 -13.96
CA ILE A 240 19.04 27.42 -14.24
C ILE A 240 19.32 27.22 -15.74
N GLU A 241 18.33 26.75 -16.51
CA GLU A 241 18.44 26.54 -17.96
C GLU A 241 17.95 27.73 -18.81
N ASP A 242 17.52 28.83 -18.17
CA ASP A 242 17.17 30.13 -18.78
C ASP A 242 18.25 31.20 -18.48
#